data_AF-A0A6M1SKT8-F1
#
_entry.id   AF-A0A6M1SKT8-F1
#
_cell.length_a   1.000
_cell.length_b   1.000
_cell.length_c   1.000
_cell.angle_alpha   90.00
_cell.angle_beta   90.00
_cell.angle_gamma   90.00
#
_symmetry.space_group_name_H-M   'P 1'
#
loop_
_entity.id
_entity.type
_entity.pdbx_description
1 polymer ?
#
loop_
_entity_poly.entity_id
_entity_poly.type
_entity_poly.pdbx_seq_one_letter_code
_entity_poly.pdbx_strand_id
1 'polypeptide(L)'
;VERADGSTDKDDLRAVIAEGDVCFDGPSGTVCLDPRSQHMSHNIFLAKVDENHEISFPETWENIEPYWLGENGCDLTQNDPSAQYTPSSPPNE
;
A
#
# COMPACT_ATOMS: atom_id res chain seq x y z
N VAL A 1 -14.41 9.64 -0.44
CA VAL A 1 -15.38 10.73 -0.75
C VAL A 1 -16.79 10.20 -0.75
N GLU A 2 -17.19 9.29 -1.67
CA GLU A 2 -18.54 8.70 -1.63
C GLU A 2 -18.83 7.95 -0.31
N ARG A 3 -17.88 7.11 0.13
CA ARG A 3 -17.92 6.45 1.45
C ARG A 3 -17.85 7.39 2.66
N ALA A 4 -17.51 8.67 2.43
CA ALA A 4 -17.43 9.72 3.45
C ALA A 4 -18.53 10.76 3.24
N ASP A 5 -19.68 10.36 2.69
CA ASP A 5 -20.86 11.22 2.44
C ASP A 5 -20.56 12.50 1.62
N GLY A 6 -19.60 12.41 0.70
CA GLY A 6 -19.16 13.53 -0.13
C GLY A 6 -18.11 14.43 0.51
N SER A 7 -17.69 14.16 1.75
CA SER A 7 -16.65 14.92 2.44
C SER A 7 -15.26 14.69 1.83
N THR A 8 -14.46 15.76 1.86
CA THR A 8 -13.02 15.76 1.55
C THR A 8 -12.18 16.12 2.76
N ASP A 9 -12.80 16.27 3.94
CA ASP A 9 -12.09 16.57 5.17
C ASP A 9 -11.23 15.36 5.59
N LYS A 10 -10.02 15.65 6.05
CA LYS A 10 -9.02 14.62 6.33
C LYS A 10 -9.50 13.61 7.37
N ASP A 11 -10.20 14.08 8.40
CA ASP A 11 -10.64 13.24 9.51
C ASP A 11 -11.76 12.28 9.08
N ASP A 12 -12.69 12.74 8.24
CA ASP A 12 -13.74 11.91 7.67
C ASP A 12 -13.15 10.82 6.75
N LEU A 13 -12.20 11.19 5.90
CA LEU A 13 -11.51 10.23 5.04
C LEU A 13 -10.69 9.20 5.84
N ARG A 14 -10.05 9.64 6.94
CA ARG A 14 -9.31 8.74 7.84
C ARG A 14 -10.23 7.77 8.57
N ALA A 15 -11.42 8.19 8.97
CA ALA A 15 -12.41 7.31 9.58
C ALA A 15 -12.78 6.16 8.63
N VAL A 16 -13.01 6.47 7.34
CA VAL A 16 -13.27 5.45 6.31
C VAL A 16 -12.07 4.53 6.12
N ILE A 17 -10.85 5.07 6.04
CA ILE A 17 -9.65 4.24 5.88
C ILE A 17 -9.46 3.29 7.07
N ALA A 18 -9.76 3.75 8.28
CA ALA A 18 -9.64 2.95 9.51
C ALA A 18 -10.57 1.73 9.56
N GLU A 19 -11.60 1.65 8.72
CA GLU A 19 -12.45 0.46 8.57
C GLU A 19 -11.65 -0.75 8.01
N GLY A 20 -10.53 -0.52 7.33
CA GLY A 20 -9.57 -1.56 6.93
C GLY A 20 -10.00 -2.40 5.74
N ASP A 21 -11.04 -1.99 5.01
CA ASP A 21 -11.62 -2.71 3.86
C ASP A 21 -11.49 -1.92 2.55
N VAL A 22 -10.61 -0.91 2.52
CA VAL A 22 -10.34 -0.11 1.33
C VAL A 22 -9.51 -0.94 0.35
N CYS A 23 -10.20 -1.65 -0.54
CA CYS A 23 -9.62 -2.41 -1.64
C CYS A 23 -10.23 -1.99 -2.98
N PHE A 24 -9.46 -2.08 -4.06
CA PHE A 24 -9.96 -1.84 -5.42
C PHE A 24 -9.27 -2.72 -6.45
N ASP A 25 -10.01 -3.02 -7.52
CA ASP A 25 -9.50 -3.78 -8.66
C ASP A 25 -8.78 -2.84 -9.64
N GLY A 26 -7.49 -3.06 -9.82
CA GLY A 26 -6.64 -2.31 -10.75
C GLY A 26 -6.10 -3.19 -11.88
N PRO A 27 -5.41 -2.58 -12.86
CA PRO A 27 -4.77 -3.32 -13.97
C PRO A 27 -3.74 -4.36 -13.49
N SER A 28 -3.15 -4.15 -12.31
CA SER A 28 -2.18 -5.06 -11.69
C SER A 28 -2.84 -6.14 -10.82
N GLY A 29 -4.16 -6.20 -10.76
CA GLY A 29 -4.92 -7.02 -9.79
C GLY A 29 -5.54 -6.18 -8.67
N THR A 30 -6.17 -6.86 -7.72
CA THR A 30 -6.76 -6.23 -6.53
C THR A 30 -5.66 -5.71 -5.61
N VAL A 31 -5.82 -4.48 -5.14
CA VAL A 31 -4.90 -3.85 -4.19
C VAL A 31 -5.69 -3.35 -2.99
N CYS A 32 -5.14 -3.54 -1.79
CA CYS A 32 -5.77 -3.16 -0.54
C CYS A 32 -4.87 -2.20 0.24
N LEU A 33 -5.47 -1.22 0.89
CA LEU A 33 -4.76 -0.25 1.73
C LEU A 33 -4.68 -0.77 3.18
N ASP A 34 -3.48 -0.86 3.73
CA ASP A 34 -3.30 -1.09 5.17
C ASP A 34 -3.70 0.17 5.95
N PRO A 35 -4.65 0.08 6.90
CA PRO A 35 -5.20 1.27 7.57
C PRO A 35 -4.19 2.02 8.43
N ARG A 36 -3.12 1.35 8.91
CA ARG A 36 -2.13 1.93 9.83
C ARG A 36 -0.99 2.62 9.11
N SER A 37 -0.29 1.88 8.25
CA SER A 37 0.86 2.37 7.48
C SER A 37 0.46 3.13 6.22
N GLN A 38 -0.80 3.02 5.79
CA GLN A 38 -1.35 3.56 4.55
C GLN A 38 -0.55 3.16 3.30
N HIS A 39 0.20 2.06 3.39
CA HIS A 39 0.80 1.39 2.25
C HIS A 39 -0.18 0.39 1.66
N MET A 40 0.05 0.05 0.41
CA MET A 40 -0.84 -0.82 -0.35
C MET A 40 -0.25 -2.21 -0.52
N SER A 41 -1.11 -3.21 -0.57
CA SER A 41 -0.73 -4.51 -1.10
C SER A 41 -0.56 -4.42 -2.62
N HIS A 42 0.38 -5.18 -3.15
CA HIS A 42 0.69 -5.17 -4.58
C HIS A 42 1.02 -6.55 -5.11
N ASN A 43 0.63 -6.81 -6.36
CA ASN A 43 1.27 -7.81 -7.17
C ASN A 43 2.61 -7.26 -7.67
N ILE A 44 3.70 -7.99 -7.42
CA ILE A 44 5.04 -7.64 -7.91
C ILE A 44 5.35 -8.54 -9.10
N PHE A 45 5.74 -7.94 -10.21
CA PHE A 45 6.03 -8.65 -11.45
C PHE A 45 7.51 -8.55 -11.79
N LEU A 46 8.15 -9.70 -12.05
CA LEU A 46 9.45 -9.71 -12.69
C LEU A 46 9.23 -9.66 -14.20
N ALA A 47 9.40 -8.48 -14.80
CA ALA A 47 9.28 -8.31 -16.25
C ALA A 47 10.61 -8.63 -16.96
N LYS A 48 10.52 -9.37 -18.07
CA LYS A 48 11.64 -9.65 -18.98
C LYS A 48 11.25 -9.24 -20.40
N VAL A 49 12.11 -8.45 -21.05
CA VAL A 49 12.02 -8.14 -22.48
C VAL A 49 12.96 -9.07 -23.24
N ASP A 50 12.50 -9.67 -24.32
CA ASP A 50 13.33 -10.51 -25.19
C ASP A 50 13.91 -9.77 -26.41
N GLU A 51 14.64 -10.48 -27.27
CA GLU A 51 15.27 -9.93 -28.48
C GLU A 51 14.27 -9.45 -29.55
N ASN A 52 13.02 -9.92 -29.49
CA ASN A 52 11.94 -9.49 -30.38
C ASN A 52 11.15 -8.30 -29.80
N HIS A 53 11.60 -7.75 -28.67
CA HIS A 53 10.91 -6.72 -27.89
C HIS A 53 9.57 -7.18 -27.30
N GLU A 54 9.39 -8.48 -27.08
CA GLU A 54 8.22 -9.01 -26.39
C GLU A 54 8.45 -9.01 -24.87
N ILE A 55 7.39 -8.67 -24.13
CA ILE A 55 7.40 -8.67 -22.66
C ILE A 55 6.85 -10.01 -22.16
N SER A 56 7.58 -10.63 -21.23
CA SER A 56 7.14 -11.79 -20.46
C SER A 56 7.26 -11.52 -18.96
N PHE A 57 6.47 -12.23 -18.16
CA PHE A 57 6.50 -12.16 -16.70
C PHE A 57 6.84 -13.53 -16.12
N PRO A 58 8.13 -13.93 -16.13
CA PRO A 58 8.56 -15.25 -15.64
C PRO A 58 8.27 -15.52 -14.15
N GLU A 59 8.07 -14.47 -13.34
CA GLU A 59 7.73 -14.59 -11.92
C GLU A 59 6.73 -13.50 -11.55
N THR A 60 5.73 -13.87 -10.74
CA THR A 60 4.76 -12.94 -10.15
C THR A 60 4.58 -13.29 -8.68
N TRP A 61 4.80 -12.32 -7.82
CA TRP A 61 4.48 -12.41 -6.39
C TRP A 61 3.13 -11.74 -6.17
N GLU A 62 2.11 -12.56 -5.93
CA GLU A 62 0.73 -12.11 -5.75
C GLU A 62 0.51 -11.55 -4.33
N ASN A 63 -0.22 -10.43 -4.25
CA ASN A 63 -0.71 -9.78 -3.05
C ASN A 63 0.35 -9.66 -1.94
N ILE A 64 1.51 -9.08 -2.27
CA ILE A 64 2.52 -8.74 -1.27
C ILE A 64 1.97 -7.65 -0.37
N GLU A 65 1.70 -8.01 0.88
CA GLU A 65 1.20 -7.11 1.92
C GLU A 65 2.33 -6.20 2.45
N PRO A 66 2.01 -5.00 2.97
CA PRO A 66 3.00 -4.07 3.54
C PRO A 66 3.42 -4.46 4.97
N TYR A 67 3.64 -5.76 5.23
CA TYR A 67 3.86 -6.31 6.57
C TYR A 67 5.02 -5.66 7.32
N TRP A 68 6.13 -5.36 6.63
CA TRP A 68 7.35 -4.85 7.26
C TRP A 68 7.12 -3.52 7.97
N LEU A 69 6.35 -2.59 7.38
CA LEU A 69 6.10 -1.28 8.00
C LEU A 69 5.23 -1.41 9.24
N GLY A 70 4.18 -2.23 9.19
CA GLY A 70 3.32 -2.49 10.34
C GLY A 70 4.08 -3.18 11.48
N GLU A 71 4.89 -4.19 11.17
CA GLU A 71 5.72 -4.90 12.15
C GLU A 71 6.82 -4.00 12.76
N ASN A 72 7.33 -3.05 11.99
CA ASN A 72 8.34 -2.09 12.45
C ASN A 72 7.72 -0.80 13.01
N GLY A 73 6.42 -0.80 13.32
CA GLY A 73 5.74 0.23 14.12
C GLY A 73 5.33 1.50 13.38
N CYS A 74 5.26 1.47 12.06
CA CYS A 74 4.66 2.56 11.30
C CYS A 74 3.14 2.58 11.53
N ASP A 75 2.66 3.59 12.27
CA ASP A 75 1.23 3.84 12.47
C ASP A 75 0.91 5.33 12.28
N LEU A 76 0.50 5.68 11.06
CA LEU A 76 0.15 7.04 10.66
C LEU A 76 -1.16 7.53 11.28
N THR A 77 -1.93 6.64 11.93
CA THR A 77 -3.10 7.04 12.71
C THR A 77 -2.71 7.70 14.03
N GLN A 78 -1.51 7.43 14.54
CA GLN A 78 -1.00 7.98 15.79
C GLN A 78 -0.09 9.18 15.57
N ASN A 79 0.83 9.11 14.60
CA ASN A 79 1.77 10.18 14.31
C ASN A 79 2.11 10.22 12.81
N ASP A 80 2.25 11.42 12.26
CA ASP A 80 2.66 11.67 10.88
C ASP A 80 4.01 12.39 10.88
N PRO A 81 5.12 11.65 11.01
CA PRO A 81 6.45 12.25 11.11
C PRO A 81 6.96 12.79 9.76
N SER A 82 6.25 12.52 8.65
CA SER A 82 6.71 12.86 7.29
C SER A 82 8.17 12.40 7.02
N ALA A 83 8.53 11.22 7.54
CA ALA A 83 9.87 10.65 7.48
C ALA A 83 9.96 9.51 6.45
N GLN A 84 11.14 9.34 5.86
CA GLN A 84 11.44 8.20 4.98
C GLN A 84 12.10 7.08 5.80
N TYR A 85 11.44 5.93 5.88
CA TYR A 85 12.01 4.74 6.51
C TYR A 85 12.84 3.92 5.53
N THR A 86 13.86 3.25 6.07
CA THR A 86 14.72 2.29 5.35
C THR A 86 15.04 1.12 6.27
N PRO A 87 15.53 -0.02 5.75
CA PRO A 87 15.97 -1.12 6.61
C PRO A 87 17.06 -0.74 7.64
N SER A 88 17.85 0.31 7.36
CA SER A 88 18.88 0.85 8.25
C SER A 88 18.40 2.01 9.13
N SER A 89 17.13 2.41 9.02
CA SER A 89 16.48 3.44 9.84
C SER A 89 14.97 3.12 9.90
N PRO A 90 14.59 2.11 10.69
CA PRO A 90 13.20 1.66 10.81
C PRO A 90 12.35 2.60 11.68
N PRO A 91 11.01 2.52 11.61
CA PRO A 91 10.11 3.37 12.40
C PRO A 91 10.21 3.23 13.93
N ASN A 92 10.63 2.06 14.43
CA ASN A 92 10.73 1.74 15.85
C ASN A 92 12.04 2.18 16.54
N GLU A 93 12.90 2.99 15.90
CA GLU A 93 14.10 3.56 16.57
C GLU A 93 13.78 4.71 17.53
#